data_AF-A7NHF6-F1
#
_entry.id   AF-A7NHF6-F1
#
_cell.length_a   1.000
_cell.length_b   1.000
_cell.length_c   1.000
_cell.angle_alpha   90.00
_cell.angle_beta   90.00
_cell.angle_gamma   90.00
#
_symmetry.space_group_name_H-M   'P 1'
#
loop_
_entity.id
_entity.type
_entity.pdbx_description
1 polymer ?
#
loop_
_entity_poly.entity_id
_entity_poly.type
_entity_poly.pdbx_seq_one_letter_code
_entity_poly.pdbx_strand_id
1 'polypeptide(L)'
;MSRLHRLAIALGLGLLSGLLTYGRLISADIVAADFTWVWRGARLLMSGIDPYAAIQPESAYPYNDYLYYPLLALLLALPLAPLPGPVAGAAFMGISSGLLAWGVVHNKPLYHLLVFGSAPYVYAVLSVQWSPLITASALLPALGFCLLAKPNLGVAVAAAYPHPLRIALAFISLVVSLLIMPGWPTALLVNLPAHLNYLPVSLWFGPLLALTILFWRNRSARLVLIMACIPQRLIYDQLALWLAPRTFRQVLVMTICSWLGVFLGLTFEDGTWALSCIYLSALGCVAVQERARVLRWVEWFSNMRR
;
A
#
# COMPACT_ATOMS: atom_id res chain seq x y z
N MET A 1 3.53 0.90 28.06
CA MET A 1 2.86 -0.33 27.56
C MET A 1 3.88 -1.45 27.42
N SER A 2 3.64 -2.60 28.07
CA SER A 2 4.57 -3.74 28.06
C SER A 2 4.65 -4.43 26.70
N ARG A 3 5.69 -5.26 26.49
CA ARG A 3 5.86 -6.05 25.25
C ARG A 3 4.67 -6.99 24.99
N LEU A 4 4.13 -7.60 26.05
CA LEU A 4 2.99 -8.52 25.95
C LEU A 4 1.73 -7.81 25.42
N HIS A 5 1.44 -6.60 25.90
CA HIS A 5 0.32 -5.81 25.41
C HIS A 5 0.49 -5.42 23.93
N ARG A 6 1.71 -5.04 23.52
CA ARG A 6 2.01 -4.73 22.11
C ARG A 6 1.79 -5.94 21.21
N LEU A 7 2.23 -7.12 21.67
CA LEU A 7 2.03 -8.38 20.97
C LEU A 7 0.54 -8.74 20.88
N ALA A 8 -0.20 -8.61 21.98
CA ALA A 8 -1.64 -8.87 22.01
C ALA A 8 -2.41 -7.98 21.04
N ILE A 9 -2.09 -6.67 20.97
CA ILE A 9 -2.70 -5.76 20.00
C ILE A 9 -2.38 -6.20 18.56
N ALA A 10 -1.13 -6.54 18.28
CA ALA A 10 -0.72 -6.96 16.94
C ALA A 10 -1.39 -8.27 16.51
N LEU A 11 -1.40 -9.28 17.37
CA LEU A 11 -2.08 -10.55 17.13
C LEU A 11 -3.60 -10.36 16.99
N GLY A 12 -4.20 -9.53 17.85
CA GLY A 12 -5.64 -9.25 17.80
C GLY A 12 -6.06 -8.58 16.49
N LEU A 13 -5.33 -7.54 16.05
CA LEU A 13 -5.60 -6.86 14.77
C LEU A 13 -5.31 -7.75 13.57
N GLY A 14 -4.26 -8.58 13.62
CA GLY A 14 -3.97 -9.58 12.60
C GLY A 14 -5.10 -10.60 12.48
N LEU A 15 -5.49 -11.23 13.60
CA LEU A 15 -6.56 -12.23 13.64
C LEU A 15 -7.90 -11.65 13.16
N LEU A 16 -8.29 -10.48 13.67
CA LEU A 16 -9.53 -9.81 13.26
C LEU A 16 -9.56 -9.57 11.75
N SER A 17 -8.45 -9.08 11.19
CA SER A 17 -8.37 -8.78 9.75
C SER A 17 -8.43 -10.05 8.91
N GLY A 18 -7.73 -11.12 9.34
CA GLY A 18 -7.81 -12.42 8.68
C GLY A 18 -9.22 -13.01 8.72
N LEU A 19 -9.92 -12.93 9.85
CA LEU A 19 -11.29 -13.42 9.99
C LEU A 19 -12.28 -12.63 9.12
N LEU A 20 -12.16 -11.30 9.11
CA LEU A 20 -12.99 -10.44 8.25
C LEU A 20 -12.76 -10.74 6.76
N THR A 21 -11.50 -10.89 6.35
CA THR A 21 -11.15 -11.29 4.98
C THR A 21 -11.71 -12.67 4.64
N TYR A 22 -11.53 -13.67 5.52
CA TYR A 22 -12.07 -15.01 5.29
C TYR A 22 -13.59 -14.99 5.10
N GLY A 23 -14.31 -14.35 6.02
CA GLY A 23 -15.76 -14.21 5.94
C GLY A 23 -16.20 -13.56 4.64
N ARG A 24 -15.52 -12.49 4.21
CA ARG A 24 -15.81 -11.78 2.95
C ARG A 24 -15.53 -12.61 1.70
N LEU A 25 -14.49 -13.42 1.70
CA LEU A 25 -14.13 -14.28 0.56
C LEU A 25 -15.16 -15.40 0.40
N ILE A 26 -15.52 -16.06 1.51
CA ILE A 26 -16.55 -17.11 1.51
C ILE A 26 -17.93 -16.54 1.14
N SER A 27 -18.34 -15.40 1.73
CA SER A 27 -19.68 -14.86 1.52
C SER A 27 -19.95 -14.40 0.08
N ALA A 28 -18.90 -14.01 -0.63
CA ALA A 28 -19.02 -13.52 -2.00
C ALA A 28 -18.58 -14.54 -3.05
N ASP A 29 -18.25 -15.76 -2.63
CA ASP A 29 -17.71 -16.82 -3.48
C ASP A 29 -16.50 -16.36 -4.32
N ILE A 30 -15.59 -15.62 -3.67
CA ILE A 30 -14.36 -15.12 -4.29
C ILE A 30 -13.17 -15.90 -3.72
N VAL A 31 -12.24 -16.29 -4.59
CA VAL A 31 -11.05 -17.08 -4.23
C VAL A 31 -10.17 -16.37 -3.21
N ALA A 32 -9.22 -15.54 -3.62
CA ALA A 32 -8.35 -14.78 -2.72
C ALA A 32 -8.36 -13.28 -3.06
N ALA A 33 -9.43 -12.81 -3.71
CA ALA A 33 -9.52 -11.48 -4.31
C ALA A 33 -8.24 -11.13 -5.08
N ASP A 34 -7.64 -9.95 -4.89
CA ASP A 34 -6.43 -9.51 -5.59
C ASP A 34 -5.18 -10.38 -5.32
N PHE A 35 -5.18 -11.14 -4.23
CA PHE A 35 -4.13 -12.11 -3.94
C PHE A 35 -4.24 -13.39 -4.80
N THR A 36 -5.34 -13.56 -5.55
CA THR A 36 -5.54 -14.75 -6.41
C THR A 36 -4.45 -14.89 -7.46
N TRP A 37 -4.00 -13.79 -8.06
CA TRP A 37 -2.99 -13.80 -9.12
C TRP A 37 -1.65 -14.33 -8.63
N VAL A 38 -1.18 -13.85 -7.48
CA VAL A 38 0.09 -14.29 -6.87
C VAL A 38 -0.03 -15.71 -6.30
N TRP A 39 -1.20 -16.08 -5.75
CA TRP A 39 -1.47 -17.43 -5.25
C TRP A 39 -1.47 -18.46 -6.39
N ARG A 40 -2.18 -18.18 -7.51
CA ARG A 40 -2.15 -19.03 -8.72
C ARG A 40 -0.74 -19.12 -9.28
N GLY A 41 -0.06 -17.98 -9.41
CA GLY A 41 1.30 -17.91 -9.93
C GLY A 41 2.29 -18.72 -9.09
N ALA A 42 2.18 -18.65 -7.77
CA ALA A 42 3.00 -19.44 -6.85
C ALA A 42 2.75 -20.94 -7.01
N ARG A 43 1.50 -21.38 -7.20
CA ARG A 43 1.16 -22.79 -7.44
C ARG A 43 1.71 -23.30 -8.78
N LEU A 44 1.65 -22.50 -9.84
CA LEU A 44 2.24 -22.85 -11.14
C LEU A 44 3.77 -22.96 -11.04
N LEU A 45 4.40 -22.02 -10.32
CA LEU A 45 5.84 -22.04 -10.07
C LEU A 45 6.26 -23.31 -9.31
N MET A 46 5.49 -23.75 -8.30
CA MET A 46 5.74 -25.02 -7.59
C MET A 46 5.67 -26.25 -8.50
N SER A 47 4.88 -26.19 -9.57
CA SER A 47 4.74 -27.25 -10.56
C SER A 47 5.77 -27.15 -11.70
N GLY A 48 6.72 -26.20 -11.64
CA GLY A 48 7.69 -25.96 -12.70
C GLY A 48 7.09 -25.33 -13.98
N ILE A 49 5.89 -24.76 -13.89
CA ILE A 49 5.20 -24.11 -15.00
C ILE A 49 5.49 -22.61 -14.96
N ASP A 50 5.80 -22.02 -16.13
CA ASP A 50 5.94 -20.57 -16.27
C ASP A 50 4.59 -19.86 -15.96
N PRO A 51 4.50 -19.10 -14.86
CA PRO A 51 3.24 -18.48 -14.46
C PRO A 51 2.85 -17.28 -15.33
N TYR A 52 3.81 -16.63 -16.00
CA TYR A 52 3.55 -15.49 -16.88
C TYR A 52 2.98 -15.93 -18.23
N ALA A 53 3.38 -17.12 -18.70
CA ALA A 53 2.80 -17.74 -19.89
C ALA A 53 1.43 -18.37 -19.59
N ALA A 54 1.29 -19.05 -18.45
CA ALA A 54 0.08 -19.84 -18.14
C ALA A 54 -1.10 -19.03 -17.60
N ILE A 55 -0.88 -17.91 -16.90
CA ILE A 55 -2.00 -17.08 -16.39
C ILE A 55 -2.46 -16.12 -17.49
N GLN A 56 -3.55 -16.50 -18.14
CA GLN A 56 -4.23 -15.74 -19.17
C GLN A 56 -5.63 -15.30 -18.69
N PRO A 57 -6.21 -14.23 -19.28
CA PRO A 57 -7.62 -13.89 -19.07
C PRO A 57 -8.52 -14.99 -19.67
N GLU A 58 -9.19 -15.75 -18.81
CA GLU A 58 -10.00 -16.91 -19.23
C GLU A 58 -11.49 -16.73 -18.95
N SER A 59 -11.83 -16.00 -17.87
CA SER A 59 -13.22 -15.86 -17.44
C SER A 59 -13.45 -14.61 -16.57
N ALA A 60 -14.56 -14.57 -15.83
CA ALA A 60 -14.89 -13.47 -14.94
C ALA A 60 -13.86 -13.30 -13.81
N TYR A 61 -13.93 -12.16 -13.11
CA TYR A 61 -13.11 -11.91 -11.92
C TYR A 61 -13.17 -13.10 -10.94
N PRO A 62 -12.04 -13.56 -10.38
CA PRO A 62 -10.68 -13.00 -10.45
C PRO A 62 -9.77 -13.63 -11.54
N TYR A 63 -10.33 -14.21 -12.62
CA TYR A 63 -9.61 -14.87 -13.72
C TYR A 63 -9.57 -14.04 -15.02
N ASN A 64 -9.91 -12.76 -14.92
CA ASN A 64 -10.14 -11.87 -16.04
C ASN A 64 -8.90 -11.08 -16.47
N ASP A 65 -7.71 -11.48 -16.02
CA ASP A 65 -6.49 -10.69 -16.23
C ASP A 65 -5.23 -11.55 -16.28
N TYR A 66 -4.20 -11.03 -16.94
CA TYR A 66 -2.86 -11.60 -17.00
C TYR A 66 -2.17 -11.60 -15.63
N LEU A 67 -1.03 -12.27 -15.50
CA LEU A 67 -0.18 -12.06 -14.31
C LEU A 67 0.56 -10.72 -14.41
N TYR A 68 0.27 -9.81 -13.48
CA TYR A 68 0.83 -8.45 -13.39
C TYR A 68 1.63 -8.18 -12.11
N TYR A 69 1.94 -9.24 -11.39
CA TYR A 69 2.78 -9.17 -10.20
C TYR A 69 4.21 -9.63 -10.52
N PRO A 70 5.25 -8.98 -9.97
CA PRO A 70 6.63 -9.45 -10.04
C PRO A 70 6.80 -10.85 -9.46
N LEU A 71 7.82 -11.58 -9.91
CA LEU A 71 8.07 -12.96 -9.44
C LEU A 71 8.23 -13.00 -7.93
N LEU A 72 8.85 -11.97 -7.34
CA LEU A 72 9.00 -11.89 -5.89
C LEU A 72 7.67 -11.97 -5.13
N ALA A 73 6.58 -11.42 -5.68
CA ALA A 73 5.26 -11.53 -5.07
C ALA A 73 4.78 -12.98 -5.02
N LEU A 74 5.07 -13.77 -6.06
CA LEU A 74 4.77 -15.20 -6.12
C LEU A 74 5.64 -15.98 -5.12
N LEU A 75 6.93 -15.66 -5.04
CA LEU A 75 7.85 -16.28 -4.07
C LEU A 75 7.38 -16.06 -2.63
N LEU A 76 6.86 -14.87 -2.31
CA LEU A 76 6.30 -14.56 -1.00
C LEU A 76 4.96 -15.25 -0.74
N ALA A 77 4.22 -15.62 -1.80
CA ALA A 77 2.99 -16.38 -1.70
C ALA A 77 3.22 -17.90 -1.61
N LEU A 78 4.42 -18.41 -1.92
CA LEU A 78 4.74 -19.85 -1.87
C LEU A 78 4.35 -20.55 -0.56
N PRO A 79 4.61 -19.99 0.64
CA PRO A 79 4.22 -20.65 1.89
C PRO A 79 2.70 -20.83 2.05
N LEU A 80 1.91 -20.03 1.32
CA LEU A 80 0.45 -20.04 1.37
C LEU A 80 -0.17 -20.75 0.15
N ALA A 81 0.61 -21.02 -0.89
CA ALA A 81 0.16 -21.66 -2.13
C ALA A 81 -0.54 -23.02 -1.95
N PRO A 82 -0.13 -23.89 -1.00
CA PRO A 82 -0.82 -25.15 -0.74
C PRO A 82 -2.24 -24.98 -0.17
N LEU A 83 -2.53 -23.84 0.46
CA LEU A 83 -3.82 -23.60 1.12
C LEU A 83 -4.92 -23.30 0.10
N PRO A 84 -6.20 -23.59 0.42
CA PRO A 84 -7.34 -23.09 -0.35
C PRO A 84 -7.29 -21.56 -0.44
N GLY A 85 -7.67 -21.01 -1.60
CA GLY A 85 -7.59 -19.57 -1.89
C GLY A 85 -8.11 -18.65 -0.76
N PRO A 86 -9.34 -18.87 -0.25
CA PRO A 86 -9.87 -18.06 0.85
C PRO A 86 -9.01 -18.08 2.12
N VAL A 87 -8.47 -19.25 2.46
CA VAL A 87 -7.59 -19.43 3.62
C VAL A 87 -6.23 -18.76 3.38
N ALA A 88 -5.67 -18.90 2.17
CA ALA A 88 -4.42 -18.24 1.77
C ALA A 88 -4.55 -16.71 1.85
N GLY A 89 -5.62 -16.14 1.29
CA GLY A 89 -5.89 -14.71 1.33
C GLY A 89 -6.09 -14.19 2.76
N ALA A 90 -6.87 -14.90 3.57
CA ALA A 90 -7.09 -14.57 4.98
C ALA A 90 -5.79 -14.63 5.81
N ALA A 91 -4.96 -15.66 5.61
CA ALA A 91 -3.68 -15.80 6.28
C ALA A 91 -2.72 -14.66 5.88
N PHE A 92 -2.60 -14.38 4.58
CA PHE A 92 -1.79 -13.27 4.07
C PHE A 92 -2.23 -11.95 4.69
N MET A 93 -3.53 -11.67 4.71
CA MET A 93 -4.05 -10.43 5.26
C MET A 93 -3.81 -10.35 6.78
N GLY A 94 -4.08 -11.43 7.52
CA GLY A 94 -3.87 -11.45 8.96
C GLY A 94 -2.41 -11.24 9.36
N ILE A 95 -1.46 -11.88 8.66
CA ILE A 95 -0.02 -11.68 8.86
C ILE A 95 0.37 -10.23 8.54
N SER A 96 -0.04 -9.72 7.38
CA SER A 96 0.29 -8.37 6.93
C SER A 96 -0.23 -7.29 7.89
N SER A 97 -1.47 -7.43 8.36
CA SER A 97 -2.10 -6.55 9.33
C SER A 97 -1.48 -6.65 10.72
N GLY A 98 -1.13 -7.85 11.17
CA GLY A 98 -0.42 -8.05 12.44
C GLY A 98 0.97 -7.43 12.44
N LEU A 99 1.72 -7.57 11.34
CA LEU A 99 3.02 -6.91 11.15
C LEU A 99 2.89 -5.39 11.12
N LEU A 100 1.89 -4.85 10.41
CA LEU A 100 1.60 -3.42 10.42
C LEU A 100 1.28 -2.92 11.83
N ALA A 101 0.42 -3.64 12.56
CA ALA A 101 0.04 -3.29 13.93
C ALA A 101 1.25 -3.31 14.86
N TRP A 102 2.09 -4.35 14.76
CA TRP A 102 3.35 -4.45 15.49
C TRP A 102 4.25 -3.25 15.19
N GLY A 103 4.44 -2.92 13.91
CA GLY A 103 5.21 -1.75 13.48
C GLY A 103 4.66 -0.45 14.04
N VAL A 104 3.34 -0.25 14.00
CA VAL A 104 2.67 0.95 14.52
C VAL A 104 2.86 1.07 16.02
N VAL A 105 2.52 0.04 16.81
CA VAL A 105 2.63 0.15 18.28
C VAL A 105 4.07 0.37 18.73
N HIS A 106 5.08 -0.13 18.00
CA HIS A 106 6.50 0.06 18.31
C HIS A 106 7.05 1.42 17.95
N ASN A 107 6.63 1.99 16.83
CA ASN A 107 7.28 3.17 16.24
C ASN A 107 6.41 4.43 16.25
N LYS A 108 5.14 4.32 16.65
CA LYS A 108 4.17 5.41 16.64
C LYS A 108 3.36 5.44 17.95
N PRO A 109 2.80 6.60 18.31
CA PRO A 109 1.80 6.69 19.37
C PRO A 109 0.58 5.81 19.09
N LEU A 110 -0.10 5.35 20.15
CA LEU A 110 -1.23 4.41 20.05
C LEU A 110 -2.39 4.91 19.17
N TYR A 111 -2.60 6.23 19.10
CA TYR A 111 -3.65 6.77 18.25
C TYR A 111 -3.43 6.50 16.74
N HIS A 112 -2.22 6.16 16.30
CA HIS A 112 -1.99 5.74 14.92
C HIS A 112 -2.67 4.42 14.57
N LEU A 113 -3.15 3.65 15.56
CA LEU A 113 -4.00 2.48 15.31
C LEU A 113 -5.33 2.85 14.60
N LEU A 114 -5.71 4.12 14.57
CA LEU A 114 -6.81 4.59 13.71
C LEU A 114 -6.57 4.37 12.21
N VAL A 115 -5.34 4.05 11.79
CA VAL A 115 -5.06 3.57 10.41
C VAL A 115 -5.89 2.35 10.04
N PHE A 116 -6.17 1.47 11.00
CA PHE A 116 -6.99 0.27 10.80
C PHE A 116 -8.47 0.59 10.57
N GLY A 117 -8.91 1.82 10.86
CA GLY A 117 -10.25 2.31 10.54
C GLY A 117 -10.29 3.19 9.28
N SER A 118 -9.17 3.37 8.57
CA SER A 118 -9.12 4.19 7.35
C SER A 118 -9.73 3.46 6.16
N ALA A 119 -10.29 4.21 5.20
CA ALA A 119 -10.85 3.60 3.99
C ALA A 119 -9.80 2.79 3.19
N PRO A 120 -8.55 3.26 2.97
CA PRO A 120 -7.51 2.46 2.33
C PRO A 120 -7.24 1.12 3.01
N TYR A 121 -7.24 1.08 4.35
CA TYR A 121 -7.02 -0.16 5.08
C TYR A 121 -8.20 -1.12 4.93
N VAL A 122 -9.44 -0.62 5.10
CA VAL A 122 -10.63 -1.47 4.98
C VAL A 122 -10.74 -2.05 3.57
N TYR A 123 -10.52 -1.25 2.52
CA TYR A 123 -10.47 -1.77 1.16
C TYR A 123 -9.31 -2.75 0.94
N ALA A 124 -8.17 -2.56 1.61
CA ALA A 124 -7.08 -3.53 1.55
C ALA A 124 -7.49 -4.89 2.15
N VAL A 125 -8.25 -4.92 3.24
CA VAL A 125 -8.81 -6.14 3.85
C VAL A 125 -9.85 -6.79 2.92
N LEU A 126 -10.73 -5.99 2.32
CA LEU A 126 -11.78 -6.48 1.41
C LEU A 126 -11.23 -7.02 0.09
N SER A 127 -10.11 -6.48 -0.38
CA SER A 127 -9.48 -6.87 -1.66
C SER A 127 -8.22 -7.71 -1.50
N VAL A 128 -7.83 -8.06 -0.29
CA VAL A 128 -6.62 -8.87 0.03
C VAL A 128 -5.35 -8.24 -0.56
N GLN A 129 -5.07 -7.00 -0.19
CA GLN A 129 -4.04 -6.18 -0.82
C GLN A 129 -2.69 -6.19 -0.10
N TRP A 130 -1.64 -5.92 -0.87
CA TRP A 130 -0.26 -5.82 -0.40
C TRP A 130 0.04 -4.57 0.44
N SER A 131 -0.81 -3.54 0.37
CA SER A 131 -0.51 -2.24 0.98
C SER A 131 -0.25 -2.30 2.49
N PRO A 132 -0.87 -3.18 3.31
CA PRO A 132 -0.55 -3.26 4.74
C PRO A 132 0.85 -3.83 4.98
N LEU A 133 1.27 -4.87 4.24
CA LEU A 133 2.62 -5.44 4.34
C LEU A 133 3.70 -4.44 3.90
N ILE A 134 3.46 -3.75 2.78
CA ILE A 134 4.38 -2.74 2.26
C ILE A 134 4.46 -1.55 3.23
N THR A 135 3.33 -1.11 3.80
CA THR A 135 3.33 -0.05 4.82
C THR A 135 4.06 -0.49 6.09
N ALA A 136 3.90 -1.75 6.51
CA ALA A 136 4.63 -2.31 7.65
C ALA A 136 6.16 -2.25 7.46
N SER A 137 6.64 -2.48 6.23
CA SER A 137 8.08 -2.40 5.91
C SER A 137 8.70 -1.02 6.11
N ALA A 138 7.88 0.04 6.07
CA ALA A 138 8.33 1.41 6.39
C ALA A 138 8.75 1.54 7.86
N LEU A 139 8.10 0.77 8.75
CA LEU A 139 8.27 0.76 10.20
C LEU A 139 9.19 -0.38 10.67
N LEU A 140 9.30 -1.45 9.88
CA LEU A 140 10.07 -2.66 10.20
C LEU A 140 11.08 -2.92 9.07
N PRO A 141 12.33 -2.42 9.17
CA PRO A 141 13.33 -2.57 8.11
C PRO A 141 13.61 -4.01 7.69
N ALA A 142 13.42 -4.98 8.59
CA ALA A 142 13.56 -6.40 8.32
C ALA A 142 12.57 -6.93 7.26
N LEU A 143 11.46 -6.22 6.99
CA LEU A 143 10.51 -6.56 5.93
C LEU A 143 10.89 -5.95 4.56
N GLY A 144 12.13 -5.45 4.40
CA GLY A 144 12.59 -4.84 3.15
C GLY A 144 12.51 -5.78 1.95
N PHE A 145 12.63 -7.09 2.18
CA PHE A 145 12.47 -8.11 1.16
C PHE A 145 11.06 -8.14 0.53
N CYS A 146 10.04 -7.53 1.16
CA CYS A 146 8.70 -7.47 0.61
C CYS A 146 8.48 -6.30 -0.38
N LEU A 147 9.38 -5.30 -0.43
CA LEU A 147 9.12 -4.05 -1.15
C LEU A 147 8.83 -4.25 -2.64
N LEU A 148 9.52 -5.19 -3.29
CA LEU A 148 9.37 -5.42 -4.72
C LEU A 148 8.21 -6.38 -5.05
N ALA A 149 7.46 -6.84 -4.06
CA ALA A 149 6.20 -7.56 -4.31
C ALA A 149 5.14 -6.64 -4.95
N LYS A 150 5.21 -5.35 -4.63
CA LYS A 150 4.41 -4.28 -5.25
C LYS A 150 5.31 -3.05 -5.50
N PRO A 151 6.12 -3.05 -6.57
CA PRO A 151 7.26 -2.15 -6.74
C PRO A 151 6.90 -0.66 -6.70
N ASN A 152 5.74 -0.28 -7.25
CA ASN A 152 5.24 1.09 -7.17
C ASN A 152 5.16 1.56 -5.70
N LEU A 153 4.46 0.82 -4.83
CA LEU A 153 4.37 1.17 -3.40
C LEU A 153 5.72 1.00 -2.67
N GLY A 154 6.47 -0.04 -3.02
CA GLY A 154 7.77 -0.33 -2.42
C GLY A 154 8.78 0.80 -2.63
N VAL A 155 8.85 1.35 -3.84
CA VAL A 155 9.71 2.51 -4.16
C VAL A 155 9.33 3.72 -3.33
N ALA A 156 8.04 4.03 -3.20
CA ALA A 156 7.58 5.15 -2.37
C ALA A 156 7.99 4.99 -0.90
N VAL A 157 7.82 3.80 -0.33
CA VAL A 157 8.24 3.51 1.05
C VAL A 157 9.76 3.58 1.21
N ALA A 158 10.53 2.99 0.29
CA ALA A 158 11.99 2.98 0.35
C ALA A 158 12.59 4.40 0.27
N ALA A 159 12.08 5.22 -0.65
CA ALA A 159 12.56 6.59 -0.84
C ALA A 159 12.10 7.56 0.25
N ALA A 160 10.89 7.40 0.80
CA ALA A 160 10.43 8.22 1.92
C ALA A 160 11.15 7.88 3.24
N TYR A 161 11.41 6.60 3.48
CA TYR A 161 11.98 6.05 4.71
C TYR A 161 13.26 5.24 4.42
N PRO A 162 14.37 5.88 4.01
CA PRO A 162 15.58 5.14 3.67
C PRO A 162 16.17 4.43 4.90
N HIS A 163 16.50 3.15 4.74
CA HIS A 163 17.20 2.36 5.75
C HIS A 163 18.09 1.32 5.07
N PRO A 164 19.39 1.19 5.44
CA PRO A 164 20.34 0.35 4.71
C PRO A 164 19.91 -1.12 4.68
N LEU A 165 19.51 -1.70 5.82
CA LEU A 165 19.00 -3.08 5.87
C LEU A 165 17.82 -3.31 4.92
N ARG A 166 16.89 -2.35 4.85
CA ARG A 166 15.69 -2.50 4.02
C ARG A 166 16.04 -2.51 2.53
N ILE A 167 16.93 -1.61 2.13
CA ILE A 167 17.42 -1.49 0.76
C ILE A 167 18.22 -2.75 0.39
N ALA A 168 19.10 -3.21 1.29
CA ALA A 168 19.86 -4.44 1.09
C ALA A 168 18.94 -5.66 0.89
N LEU A 169 17.93 -5.83 1.75
CA LEU A 169 16.97 -6.93 1.61
C LEU A 169 16.15 -6.85 0.33
N ALA A 170 15.69 -5.65 -0.07
CA ALA A 170 15.00 -5.47 -1.35
C ALA A 170 15.88 -5.85 -2.55
N PHE A 171 17.14 -5.42 -2.52
CA PHE A 171 18.11 -5.76 -3.56
C PHE A 171 18.41 -7.27 -3.61
N ILE A 172 18.64 -7.90 -2.46
CA ILE A 172 18.84 -9.36 -2.37
C ILE A 172 17.63 -10.10 -2.94
N SER A 173 16.41 -9.70 -2.59
CA SER A 173 15.19 -10.30 -3.13
C SER A 173 15.03 -10.12 -4.63
N LEU A 174 15.45 -8.98 -5.19
CA LEU A 174 15.50 -8.79 -6.63
C LEU A 174 16.46 -9.78 -7.28
N VAL A 175 17.69 -9.88 -6.76
CA VAL A 175 18.71 -10.81 -7.28
C VAL A 175 18.21 -12.25 -7.21
N VAL A 176 17.66 -12.67 -6.07
CA VAL A 176 17.07 -14.02 -5.92
C VAL A 176 15.96 -14.26 -6.95
N SER A 177 15.08 -13.28 -7.18
CA SER A 177 14.01 -13.43 -8.17
C SER A 177 14.55 -13.57 -9.60
N LEU A 178 15.62 -12.85 -9.94
CA LEU A 178 16.26 -12.93 -11.26
C LEU A 178 17.04 -14.23 -11.44
N LEU A 179 17.64 -14.78 -10.38
CA LEU A 179 18.30 -16.09 -10.44
C LEU A 179 17.31 -17.23 -10.66
N ILE A 180 16.10 -17.12 -10.08
CA ILE A 180 15.05 -18.14 -10.24
C ILE A 180 14.43 -18.09 -11.64
N MET A 181 14.13 -16.90 -12.16
CA MET A 181 13.49 -16.76 -13.47
C MET A 181 13.98 -15.50 -14.20
N PRO A 182 15.14 -15.51 -14.87
CA PRO A 182 15.75 -14.30 -15.44
C PRO A 182 14.85 -13.49 -16.38
N GLY A 183 13.95 -14.16 -17.10
CA GLY A 183 13.01 -13.55 -18.05
C GLY A 183 11.72 -12.96 -17.45
N TRP A 184 11.50 -13.08 -16.13
CA TRP A 184 10.27 -12.57 -15.51
C TRP A 184 10.04 -11.07 -15.70
N PRO A 185 11.07 -10.18 -15.68
CA PRO A 185 10.82 -8.74 -15.87
C PRO A 185 10.27 -8.43 -17.26
N THR A 186 10.83 -9.06 -18.30
CA THR A 186 10.36 -8.88 -19.68
C THR A 186 8.95 -9.44 -19.84
N ALA A 187 8.67 -10.61 -19.27
CA ALA A 187 7.33 -11.21 -19.32
C ALA A 187 6.28 -10.34 -18.58
N LEU A 188 6.64 -9.78 -17.42
CA LEU A 188 5.80 -8.84 -16.69
C LEU A 188 5.52 -7.58 -17.52
N LEU A 189 6.55 -6.97 -18.12
CA LEU A 189 6.41 -5.76 -18.92
C LEU A 189 5.44 -5.94 -20.10
N VAL A 190 5.39 -7.14 -20.68
CA VAL A 190 4.42 -7.49 -21.74
C VAL A 190 2.98 -7.51 -21.20
N ASN A 191 2.77 -7.94 -19.95
CA ASN A 191 1.45 -8.03 -19.33
C ASN A 191 0.96 -6.70 -18.72
N LEU A 192 1.86 -5.75 -18.42
CA LEU A 192 1.53 -4.49 -17.76
C LEU A 192 0.53 -3.57 -18.50
N PRO A 193 0.56 -3.44 -19.84
CA PRO A 193 -0.37 -2.56 -20.55
C PRO A 193 -1.86 -2.91 -20.34
N ALA A 194 -2.17 -4.18 -19.98
CA ALA A 194 -3.52 -4.60 -19.65
C ALA A 194 -4.02 -4.04 -18.29
N HIS A 195 -3.11 -3.54 -17.44
CA HIS A 195 -3.43 -3.06 -16.10
C HIS A 195 -3.63 -1.55 -16.05
N LEU A 196 -4.89 -1.15 -15.87
CA LEU A 196 -5.25 0.26 -15.68
C LEU A 196 -4.70 0.79 -14.35
N ASN A 197 -3.85 1.81 -14.45
CA ASN A 197 -3.32 2.56 -13.33
C ASN A 197 -3.44 4.07 -13.62
N TYR A 198 -3.50 4.88 -12.56
CA TYR A 198 -3.48 6.33 -12.64
C TYR A 198 -2.29 6.91 -11.88
N LEU A 199 -1.89 8.12 -12.25
CA LEU A 199 -0.92 8.93 -11.52
C LEU A 199 -1.70 10.02 -10.76
N PRO A 200 -1.68 10.05 -9.41
CA PRO A 200 -2.40 11.08 -8.66
C PRO A 200 -2.00 12.52 -9.03
N VAL A 201 -0.74 12.74 -9.42
CA VAL A 201 -0.25 14.04 -9.91
C VAL A 201 -0.89 14.49 -11.23
N SER A 202 -1.43 13.55 -12.02
CA SER A 202 -2.12 13.82 -13.28
C SER A 202 -3.61 14.10 -13.10
N LEU A 203 -4.14 13.98 -11.87
CA LEU A 203 -5.53 14.33 -11.56
C LEU A 203 -5.68 15.84 -11.34
N TRP A 204 -6.92 16.34 -11.31
CA TRP A 204 -7.21 17.78 -11.21
C TRP A 204 -6.62 18.46 -9.95
N PHE A 205 -6.44 17.72 -8.85
CA PHE A 205 -5.79 18.20 -7.62
C PHE A 205 -4.27 17.93 -7.58
N GLY A 206 -3.74 17.21 -8.57
CA GLY A 206 -2.37 16.74 -8.66
C GLY A 206 -1.31 17.86 -8.62
N PRO A 207 -1.49 19.00 -9.31
CA PRO A 207 -0.55 20.12 -9.22
C PRO A 207 -0.32 20.63 -7.79
N LEU A 208 -1.34 20.54 -6.91
CA LEU A 208 -1.19 20.90 -5.50
C LEU A 208 -0.27 19.93 -4.74
N LEU A 209 -0.27 18.65 -5.13
CA LEU A 209 0.60 17.65 -4.52
C LEU A 209 2.07 17.88 -4.87
N ALA A 210 2.35 18.40 -6.06
CA ALA A 210 3.71 18.75 -6.47
C ALA A 210 4.36 19.79 -5.55
N LEU A 211 3.58 20.66 -4.89
CA LEU A 211 4.07 21.64 -3.91
C LEU A 211 4.81 21.00 -2.73
N THR A 212 4.58 19.72 -2.45
CA THR A 212 5.32 18.98 -1.41
C THR A 212 6.82 18.89 -1.70
N ILE A 213 7.26 19.09 -2.95
CA ILE A 213 8.69 19.17 -3.30
C ILE A 213 9.42 20.28 -2.54
N LEU A 214 8.73 21.38 -2.25
CA LEU A 214 9.30 22.51 -1.50
C LEU A 214 9.65 22.12 -0.05
N PHE A 215 9.06 21.01 0.42
CA PHE A 215 9.26 20.44 1.76
C PHE A 215 10.02 19.10 1.72
N TRP A 216 10.79 18.80 0.67
CA TRP A 216 11.48 17.50 0.47
C TRP A 216 12.32 16.98 1.65
N ARG A 217 12.82 17.86 2.53
CA ARG A 217 13.51 17.43 3.75
C ARG A 217 12.58 16.73 4.76
N ASN A 218 11.30 17.07 4.75
CA ASN A 218 10.27 16.42 5.56
C ASN A 218 9.90 15.05 4.98
N ARG A 219 10.00 14.00 5.81
CA ARG A 219 9.70 12.62 5.39
C ARG A 219 8.26 12.44 4.90
N SER A 220 7.30 13.10 5.56
CA SER A 220 5.89 13.06 5.18
C SER A 220 5.67 13.72 3.82
N ALA A 221 6.37 14.81 3.53
CA ALA A 221 6.31 15.48 2.23
C ALA A 221 6.86 14.60 1.11
N ARG A 222 8.01 13.94 1.34
CA ARG A 222 8.56 12.97 0.37
C ARG A 222 7.58 11.85 0.08
N LEU A 223 6.98 11.27 1.13
CA LEU A 223 6.02 10.20 0.97
C LEU A 223 4.83 10.63 0.12
N VAL A 224 4.24 11.80 0.41
CA VAL A 224 3.13 12.35 -0.38
C VAL A 224 3.55 12.58 -1.83
N LEU A 225 4.71 13.22 -2.07
CA LEU A 225 5.20 13.50 -3.42
C LEU A 225 5.41 12.22 -4.22
N ILE A 226 6.16 11.26 -3.66
CA ILE A 226 6.53 10.05 -4.39
C ILE A 226 5.28 9.20 -4.64
N MET A 227 4.39 9.06 -3.64
CA MET A 227 3.10 8.41 -3.83
C MET A 227 2.30 9.11 -4.94
N ALA A 228 2.31 10.44 -5.03
CA ALA A 228 1.60 11.15 -6.09
C ALA A 228 2.19 10.91 -7.50
N CYS A 229 3.47 10.53 -7.60
CA CYS A 229 4.19 10.33 -8.85
C CYS A 229 4.29 8.86 -9.31
N ILE A 230 3.80 7.89 -8.53
CA ILE A 230 3.80 6.48 -8.92
C ILE A 230 2.43 6.03 -9.44
N PRO A 231 2.36 5.06 -10.37
CA PRO A 231 1.09 4.46 -10.79
C PRO A 231 0.39 3.78 -9.60
N GLN A 232 -0.92 4.01 -9.48
CA GLN A 232 -1.79 3.45 -8.44
C GLN A 232 -3.10 2.97 -9.06
N ARG A 233 -3.73 1.98 -8.43
CA ARG A 233 -4.91 1.33 -8.99
C ARG A 233 -6.21 1.72 -8.31
N LEU A 234 -6.26 1.65 -6.98
CA LEU A 234 -7.48 1.91 -6.22
C LEU A 234 -7.12 2.47 -4.83
N ILE A 235 -8.15 2.74 -4.03
CA ILE A 235 -8.05 3.42 -2.73
C ILE A 235 -7.15 2.70 -1.70
N TYR A 236 -6.92 1.39 -1.86
CA TYR A 236 -6.07 0.64 -0.94
C TYR A 236 -4.58 1.00 -1.05
N ASP A 237 -4.14 1.59 -2.17
CA ASP A 237 -2.72 1.89 -2.42
C ASP A 237 -2.23 3.05 -1.55
N GLN A 238 -3.12 3.94 -1.11
CA GLN A 238 -2.76 5.14 -0.35
C GLN A 238 -2.53 4.90 1.15
N LEU A 239 -2.62 3.64 1.62
CA LEU A 239 -2.50 3.31 3.04
C LEU A 239 -1.22 3.86 3.69
N ALA A 240 -0.10 3.84 2.97
CA ALA A 240 1.18 4.34 3.49
C ALA A 240 1.12 5.82 3.91
N LEU A 241 0.21 6.62 3.34
CA LEU A 241 0.03 8.03 3.71
C LEU A 241 -0.38 8.21 5.18
N TRP A 242 -0.93 7.20 5.85
CA TRP A 242 -1.23 7.25 7.30
C TRP A 242 0.03 7.25 8.19
N LEU A 243 1.22 7.10 7.59
CA LEU A 243 2.47 7.32 8.31
C LEU A 243 2.83 8.82 8.41
N ALA A 244 2.20 9.68 7.61
CA ALA A 244 2.47 11.12 7.54
C ALA A 244 1.97 11.95 8.73
N PRO A 245 0.77 11.69 9.31
CA PRO A 245 0.28 12.35 10.52
C PRO A 245 1.24 12.24 11.71
N ARG A 246 1.33 13.33 12.48
CA ARG A 246 2.13 13.43 13.73
C ARG A 246 1.30 13.66 14.98
N THR A 247 -0.02 13.84 14.85
CA THR A 247 -0.93 14.10 15.97
C THR A 247 -2.22 13.30 15.83
N PHE A 248 -2.92 13.09 16.95
CA PHE A 248 -4.26 12.46 16.96
C PHE A 248 -5.22 13.12 15.98
N ARG A 249 -5.28 14.46 16.00
CA ARG A 249 -6.16 15.24 15.11
C ARG A 249 -5.85 15.00 13.64
N GLN A 250 -4.57 14.93 13.27
CA GLN A 250 -4.17 14.66 11.89
C GLN A 250 -4.59 13.25 11.43
N VAL A 251 -4.37 12.22 12.26
CA VAL A 251 -4.80 10.85 11.92
C VAL A 251 -6.33 10.78 11.82
N LEU A 252 -7.05 11.37 12.78
CA LEU A 252 -8.51 11.38 12.79
C LEU A 252 -9.09 12.08 11.55
N VAL A 253 -8.59 13.29 11.23
CA VAL A 253 -9.03 14.04 10.04
C VAL A 253 -8.75 13.24 8.78
N MET A 254 -7.56 12.65 8.62
CA MET A 254 -7.28 11.81 7.46
C MET A 254 -8.22 10.61 7.36
N THR A 255 -8.49 9.92 8.48
CA THR A 255 -9.44 8.80 8.52
C THR A 255 -10.85 9.25 8.12
N ILE A 256 -11.37 10.35 8.66
CA ILE A 256 -12.69 10.89 8.30
C ILE A 256 -12.73 11.31 6.83
N CYS A 257 -11.74 12.08 6.36
CA CYS A 257 -11.65 12.51 4.96
C CYS A 257 -11.60 11.31 4.00
N SER A 258 -10.93 10.22 4.38
CA SER A 258 -10.87 9.03 3.54
C SER A 258 -12.24 8.41 3.28
N TRP A 259 -13.11 8.37 4.30
CA TRP A 259 -14.48 7.87 4.17
C TRP A 259 -15.40 8.87 3.48
N LEU A 260 -15.24 10.17 3.76
CA LEU A 260 -15.96 11.21 3.03
C LEU A 260 -15.67 11.12 1.53
N GLY A 261 -14.41 10.92 1.15
CA GLY A 261 -14.03 10.75 -0.25
C GLY A 261 -14.65 9.50 -0.89
N VAL A 262 -14.72 8.37 -0.16
CA VAL A 262 -15.45 7.18 -0.63
C VAL A 262 -16.93 7.50 -0.84
N PHE A 263 -17.57 8.15 0.13
CA PHE A 263 -18.98 8.51 0.04
C PHE A 263 -19.26 9.40 -1.17
N LEU A 264 -18.48 10.48 -1.34
CA LEU A 264 -18.58 11.37 -2.50
C LEU A 264 -18.33 10.62 -3.81
N GLY A 265 -17.34 9.73 -3.84
CA GLY A 265 -17.04 8.94 -5.04
C GLY A 265 -18.17 7.99 -5.43
N LEU A 266 -18.89 7.43 -4.45
CA LEU A 266 -20.09 6.64 -4.71
C LEU A 266 -21.27 7.52 -5.16
N THR A 267 -21.45 8.70 -4.54
CA THR A 267 -22.55 9.63 -4.88
C THR A 267 -22.41 10.21 -6.30
N PHE A 268 -21.18 10.52 -6.72
CA PHE A 268 -20.90 11.14 -8.01
C PHE A 268 -20.37 10.16 -9.07
N GLU A 269 -20.32 8.87 -8.74
CA GLU A 269 -19.76 7.81 -9.61
C GLU A 269 -18.33 8.12 -10.11
N ASP A 270 -17.56 8.84 -9.30
CA ASP A 270 -16.19 9.26 -9.63
C ASP A 270 -15.23 8.94 -8.48
N GLY A 271 -14.40 7.91 -8.68
CA GLY A 271 -13.38 7.50 -7.73
C GLY A 271 -12.31 8.56 -7.42
N THR A 272 -12.20 9.64 -8.21
CA THR A 272 -11.23 10.71 -7.95
C THR A 272 -11.52 11.47 -6.65
N TRP A 273 -12.77 11.47 -6.17
CA TRP A 273 -13.14 12.05 -4.87
C TRP A 273 -12.49 11.33 -3.68
N ALA A 274 -12.43 10.00 -3.72
CA ALA A 274 -11.73 9.23 -2.69
C ALA A 274 -10.26 9.63 -2.62
N LEU A 275 -9.63 9.74 -3.78
CA LEU A 275 -8.22 10.09 -3.90
C LEU A 275 -7.96 11.54 -3.48
N SER A 276 -8.78 12.49 -3.91
CA SER A 276 -8.62 13.90 -3.59
C SER A 276 -8.71 14.13 -2.08
N CYS A 277 -9.70 13.55 -1.40
CA CYS A 277 -9.83 13.68 0.04
C CYS A 277 -8.64 13.07 0.80
N ILE A 278 -8.12 11.92 0.35
CA ILE A 278 -6.95 11.28 0.98
C ILE A 278 -5.68 12.13 0.76
N TYR A 279 -5.39 12.50 -0.48
CA TYR A 279 -4.16 13.21 -0.82
C TYR A 279 -4.16 14.65 -0.30
N LEU A 280 -5.28 15.38 -0.39
CA LEU A 280 -5.36 16.75 0.10
C LEU A 280 -5.29 16.82 1.63
N SER A 281 -5.86 15.85 2.35
CA SER A 281 -5.71 15.78 3.82
C SER A 281 -4.27 15.42 4.23
N ALA A 282 -3.59 14.55 3.47
CA ALA A 282 -2.16 14.26 3.66
C ALA A 282 -1.28 15.49 3.39
N LEU A 283 -1.56 16.24 2.31
CA LEU A 283 -0.92 17.53 2.02
C LEU A 283 -1.16 18.55 3.14
N GLY A 284 -2.38 18.63 3.66
CA GLY A 284 -2.72 19.47 4.81
C GLY A 284 -1.89 19.11 6.05
N CYS A 285 -1.67 17.82 6.31
CA CYS A 285 -0.77 17.38 7.38
C CYS A 285 0.66 17.90 7.18
N VAL A 286 1.20 17.82 5.96
CA VAL A 286 2.53 18.34 5.62
C VAL A 286 2.58 19.86 5.79
N ALA A 287 1.59 20.59 5.29
CA ALA A 287 1.52 22.05 5.39
C ALA A 287 1.48 22.52 6.85
N VAL A 288 0.70 21.84 7.70
CA VAL A 288 0.65 22.14 9.16
C VAL A 288 1.99 21.86 9.83
N GLN A 289 2.68 20.79 9.44
CA GLN A 289 4.01 20.47 9.98
C GLN A 289 5.07 21.49 9.58
N GLU A 290 4.91 22.15 8.43
CA GLU A 290 5.84 23.14 7.86
C GLU A 290 5.32 24.58 8.01
N ARG A 291 4.34 24.82 8.90
CA ARG A 291 3.61 26.09 9.03
C ARG A 291 4.52 27.32 9.10
N ALA A 292 5.60 27.27 9.90
CA ALA A 292 6.53 28.40 10.02
C ALA A 292 7.20 28.75 8.69
N ARG A 293 7.51 27.76 7.85
CA ARG A 293 8.11 27.98 6.53
C ARG A 293 7.09 28.54 5.55
N VAL A 294 5.86 28.04 5.60
CA VAL A 294 4.73 28.57 4.80
C VAL A 294 4.47 30.03 5.14
N LEU A 295 4.39 30.39 6.44
CA LEU A 295 4.15 31.77 6.88
C LEU A 295 5.25 32.73 6.40
N ARG A 296 6.52 32.33 6.49
CA ARG A 296 7.63 33.14 5.97
C ARG A 296 7.51 33.42 4.47
N TRP A 297 7.04 32.47 3.66
CA TRP A 297 6.81 32.71 2.25
C TRP A 297 5.65 33.68 2.01
N VAL A 298 4.55 33.54 2.75
CA VAL A 298 3.41 34.47 2.67
C VAL A 298 3.86 35.90 2.98
N GLU A 299 4.63 36.08 4.05
CA GLU A 299 5.22 37.38 4.42
C GLU A 299 6.13 37.91 3.30
N TRP A 300 7.03 37.07 2.77
CA TRP A 300 7.92 37.45 1.68
C TRP A 300 7.17 37.89 0.41
N PHE A 301 6.14 37.14 -0.01
CA PHE A 301 5.30 37.51 -1.16
C PHE A 301 4.49 38.78 -0.91
N SER A 302 4.04 39.03 0.33
CA SER A 302 3.30 40.24 0.67
C SER A 302 4.18 41.50 0.61
N ASN A 303 5.47 41.37 0.96
CA ASN A 303 6.43 42.48 0.91
C ASN A 303 6.89 42.82 -0.50
N MET A 304 6.89 41.87 -1.45
CA MET A 304 7.21 42.16 -2.86
C MET A 304 6.09 42.88 -3.62
N ARG A 305 4.87 42.92 -3.08
CA ARG A 305 3.73 43.63 -3.68
C ARG A 305 3.58 45.07 -3.17
N ARG A 306 4.44 45.50 -2.25
CA ARG A 306 4.52 46.88 -1.74
C ARG A 306 5.72 47.56 -2.39
#